data_AF-A0A382PNR2-F1
#
_entry.id   AF-A0A382PNR2-F1
#
_cell.length_a   1.000
_cell.length_b   1.000
_cell.length_c   1.000
_cell.angle_alpha   90.00
_cell.angle_beta   90.00
_cell.angle_gamma   90.00
#
_symmetry.space_group_name_H-M   'P 1'
#
loop_
_entity.id
_entity.type
_entity.pdbx_description
1 polymer ?
#
loop_
_entity_poly.entity_id
_entity_poly.type
_entity_poly.pdbx_seq_one_letter_code
_entity_poly.pdbx_strand_id
1 'polypeptide(L)'
;MSVKNLEILSCEPYEEGRSFKNAGAYERIKAIAHYAVDPDHPANAGVIDLELAQRGDDGFVHFSGDVTMLRPISGGSRTLLMQVPNRGKRNITRFNMTVMGTQDTAD
;
A
#
# COMPACT_ATOMS: atom_id res chain seq x y z
N MET A 1 -2.15 -9.34 -13.04
CA MET A 1 -1.13 -9.05 -12.00
C MET A 1 -1.28 -10.09 -10.90
N SER A 2 -0.28 -10.94 -10.65
CA SER A 2 -0.37 -11.92 -9.54
C SER A 2 0.70 -11.60 -8.50
N VAL A 3 0.27 -11.33 -7.26
CA VAL A 3 1.16 -11.34 -6.10
C VAL A 3 1.51 -12.80 -5.83
N LYS A 4 2.80 -13.13 -5.83
CA LYS A 4 3.28 -14.49 -5.59
C LYS A 4 3.50 -14.76 -4.10
N ASN A 5 4.02 -13.77 -3.40
CA ASN A 5 4.30 -13.87 -1.97
C ASN A 5 4.18 -12.50 -1.31
N LEU A 6 3.75 -12.49 -0.05
CA LEU A 6 3.86 -11.34 0.84
C LEU A 6 4.77 -11.74 2.00
N GLU A 7 6.02 -11.33 1.92
CA GLU A 7 7.02 -11.59 2.94
C GLU A 7 6.83 -10.60 4.09
N ILE A 8 6.33 -11.07 5.22
CA ILE A 8 6.17 -10.24 6.42
C ILE A 8 7.53 -10.08 7.09
N LEU A 9 8.01 -8.84 7.17
CA LEU A 9 9.27 -8.50 7.82
C LEU A 9 9.09 -8.22 9.31
N SER A 10 8.03 -7.47 9.67
CA SER A 10 7.68 -7.25 11.07
C SER A 10 6.18 -6.96 11.27
N CYS A 11 5.68 -7.33 12.44
CA CYS A 11 4.37 -6.95 12.97
C CYS A 11 4.59 -6.37 14.37
N GLU A 12 4.36 -5.08 14.54
CA GLU A 12 4.65 -4.35 15.78
C GLU A 12 3.42 -3.53 16.23
N PRO A 13 3.20 -3.31 17.53
CA PRO A 13 2.22 -2.32 17.98
C PRO A 13 2.48 -0.95 17.34
N TYR A 14 1.43 -0.32 16.81
CA TYR A 14 1.53 1.02 16.26
C TYR A 14 1.44 2.07 17.38
N GLU A 15 2.29 3.09 17.35
CA GLU A 15 2.37 4.15 18.37
C GLU A 15 2.39 3.58 19.80
N GLU A 16 3.27 2.59 20.05
CA GLU A 16 3.42 1.93 21.36
C GLU A 16 2.13 1.27 21.88
N GLY A 17 1.22 0.87 20.97
CA GLY A 17 -0.06 0.25 21.34
C GLY A 17 -1.17 1.25 21.69
N ARG A 18 -0.98 2.54 21.36
CA ARG A 18 -2.00 3.58 21.54
C ARG A 18 -3.33 3.17 20.90
N SER A 19 -4.42 3.38 21.63
CA SER A 19 -5.78 3.19 21.13
C SER A 19 -6.35 4.47 20.51
N PHE A 20 -7.06 4.35 19.39
CA PHE A 20 -7.65 5.45 18.63
C PHE A 20 -9.16 5.51 18.81
N LYS A 21 -9.63 6.13 19.91
CA LYS A 21 -11.06 6.24 20.25
C LYS A 21 -11.76 4.86 20.10
N ASN A 22 -12.89 4.81 19.40
CA ASN A 22 -13.69 3.61 19.18
C ASN A 22 -13.04 2.61 18.21
N ALA A 23 -11.99 2.98 17.47
CA ALA A 23 -11.31 2.10 16.53
C ALA A 23 -10.31 1.14 17.22
N GLY A 24 -9.93 1.43 18.47
CA GLY A 24 -9.01 0.59 19.24
C GLY A 24 -7.54 0.73 18.82
N ALA A 25 -6.72 -0.23 19.24
CA ALA A 25 -5.29 -0.27 18.95
C ALA A 25 -5.01 -0.89 17.58
N TYR A 26 -3.89 -0.46 16.98
CA TYR A 26 -3.42 -0.90 15.67
C TYR A 26 -2.05 -1.52 15.80
N GLU A 27 -1.70 -2.33 14.81
CA GLU A 27 -0.36 -2.80 14.55
C GLU A 27 0.13 -2.29 13.19
N ARG A 28 1.43 -2.13 13.08
CA ARG A 28 2.13 -1.80 11.85
C ARG A 28 2.79 -3.06 11.32
N ILE A 29 2.43 -3.41 10.09
CA ILE A 29 3.04 -4.50 9.35
C ILE A 29 3.96 -3.91 8.29
N LYS A 30 5.23 -4.33 8.30
CA LYS A 30 6.19 -4.08 7.20
C LYS A 30 6.36 -5.37 6.42
N ALA A 31 6.28 -5.30 5.10
CA ALA A 31 6.39 -6.47 4.25
C ALA A 31 7.02 -6.14 2.89
N ILE A 32 7.47 -7.17 2.18
CA ILE A 32 7.86 -7.12 0.76
C ILE A 32 6.84 -7.93 -0.02
N ALA A 33 6.17 -7.29 -0.97
CA ALA A 33 5.33 -7.99 -1.93
C ALA A 33 6.20 -8.42 -3.13
N HIS A 34 6.17 -9.70 -3.44
CA HIS A 34 6.83 -10.30 -4.60
C HIS A 34 5.79 -10.51 -5.70
N TYR A 35 6.08 -10.00 -6.90
CA TYR A 35 5.19 -10.01 -8.05
C TYR A 35 5.78 -10.84 -9.18
N ALA A 36 4.91 -11.52 -9.91
CA ALA A 36 5.23 -12.06 -11.22
C ALA A 36 4.13 -11.65 -12.19
N VAL A 37 4.51 -11.02 -13.29
CA VAL A 37 3.59 -10.52 -14.31
C VAL A 37 3.89 -11.14 -15.66
N ASP A 38 2.82 -11.53 -16.35
CA ASP A 38 2.89 -12.03 -17.71
C ASP A 38 3.00 -10.82 -18.65
N PRO A 39 4.15 -10.61 -19.32
CA PRO A 39 4.33 -9.49 -20.25
C PRO A 39 3.38 -9.54 -21.44
N ASP A 40 2.90 -10.74 -21.81
CA ASP A 40 2.08 -10.96 -23.00
C ASP A 40 0.57 -10.85 -22.68
N HIS A 41 0.21 -10.67 -21.40
CA HIS A 41 -1.19 -10.53 -20.98
C HIS A 41 -1.77 -9.17 -21.41
N PRO A 42 -2.96 -9.11 -22.06
CA PRO A 42 -3.52 -7.87 -22.62
C PRO A 42 -3.63 -6.69 -21.65
N ALA A 43 -3.96 -6.97 -20.38
CA ALA A 43 -4.02 -5.93 -19.34
C ALA A 43 -2.68 -5.24 -19.03
N ASN A 44 -1.55 -5.83 -19.43
CA ASN A 44 -0.21 -5.29 -19.20
C ASN A 44 0.37 -4.60 -20.46
N ALA A 45 -0.32 -4.61 -21.60
CA ALA A 45 0.17 -4.04 -22.87
C ALA A 45 0.48 -2.54 -22.81
N GLY A 46 -0.08 -1.81 -21.83
CA GLY A 46 0.21 -0.39 -21.61
C GLY A 46 1.48 -0.12 -20.77
N VAL A 47 2.14 -1.15 -20.25
CA VAL A 47 3.37 -1.01 -19.47
C VAL A 47 4.56 -0.98 -20.42
N ILE A 48 5.15 0.20 -20.57
CA ILE A 48 6.31 0.43 -21.43
C ILE A 48 7.48 -0.46 -21.03
N ASP A 49 8.15 -1.03 -22.04
CA ASP A 49 9.31 -1.91 -21.96
C ASP A 49 9.13 -3.21 -21.16
N LEU A 50 7.89 -3.54 -20.76
CA LEU A 50 7.64 -4.79 -20.02
C LEU A 50 8.00 -6.02 -20.85
N GLU A 51 7.74 -5.99 -22.15
CA GLU A 51 8.10 -7.07 -23.08
C GLU A 51 9.62 -7.26 -23.24
N LEU A 52 10.40 -6.20 -22.97
CA LEU A 52 11.86 -6.17 -23.06
C LEU A 52 12.52 -6.57 -21.72
N ALA A 53 11.76 -6.61 -20.63
CA ALA A 53 12.27 -6.96 -19.32
C ALA A 53 12.74 -8.42 -19.27
N GLN A 54 13.77 -8.69 -18.47
CA GLN A 54 14.26 -10.04 -18.25
C GLN A 54 13.14 -10.91 -17.64
N ARG A 55 12.88 -12.05 -18.27
CA ARG A 55 11.92 -13.05 -17.81
C ARG A 55 12.64 -14.12 -16.98
N GLY A 56 11.95 -14.64 -15.96
CA GLY A 56 12.39 -15.83 -15.22
C GLY A 56 12.18 -17.12 -16.02
N ASP A 57 12.65 -18.24 -15.48
CA ASP A 57 12.48 -19.57 -16.09
C ASP A 57 11.01 -19.98 -16.23
N ASP A 58 10.13 -19.36 -15.46
CA ASP A 58 8.67 -19.51 -15.54
C ASP A 58 8.02 -18.65 -16.62
N GLY A 59 8.80 -17.84 -17.35
CA GLY A 59 8.33 -16.95 -18.42
C GLY A 59 7.77 -15.62 -17.94
N PHE A 60 7.72 -15.36 -16.63
CA PHE A 60 7.17 -14.13 -16.06
C PHE A 60 8.26 -13.09 -15.78
N VAL A 61 7.89 -11.81 -15.76
CA VAL A 61 8.75 -10.74 -15.25
C VAL A 61 8.56 -10.64 -13.74
N HIS A 62 9.65 -10.79 -12.99
CA HIS A 62 9.65 -10.76 -11.52
C HIS A 62 10.14 -9.43 -10.98
N PHE A 63 9.46 -8.90 -9.98
CA PHE A 63 9.88 -7.71 -9.25
C PHE A 63 9.28 -7.71 -7.85
N SER A 64 9.77 -6.82 -6.99
CA SER A 64 9.28 -6.68 -5.62
C SER A 64 9.00 -5.21 -5.27
N GLY A 65 8.24 -5.01 -4.21
CA GLY A 65 7.96 -3.67 -3.69
C GLY A 65 7.63 -3.68 -2.20
N ASP A 66 8.03 -2.61 -1.53
CA ASP A 66 7.76 -2.40 -0.11
C ASP A 66 6.27 -2.20 0.16
N VAL A 67 5.78 -2.85 1.20
CA VAL A 67 4.43 -2.70 1.73
C VAL A 67 4.52 -2.23 3.19
N THR A 68 3.70 -1.25 3.54
CA THR A 68 3.47 -0.86 4.93
C THR A 68 1.96 -0.80 5.15
N MET A 69 1.48 -1.52 6.14
CA MET A 69 0.06 -1.58 6.49
C MET A 69 -0.15 -1.20 7.95
N LEU A 70 -1.19 -0.43 8.22
CA LEU A 70 -1.73 -0.26 9.56
C LEU A 70 -3.02 -1.08 9.66
N ARG A 71 -3.03 -2.08 10.55
CA ARG A 71 -4.15 -3.01 10.72
C ARG A 71 -4.70 -2.87 12.14
N PRO A 72 -6.04 -2.77 12.33
CA PRO A 72 -6.61 -2.82 13.68
C PRO A 72 -6.37 -4.20 14.29
N ILE A 73 -5.98 -4.25 15.57
CA ILE A 73 -5.72 -5.51 16.29
C ILE A 73 -7.03 -6.27 16.54
N SER A 74 -8.12 -5.54 16.78
CA SER A 74 -9.46 -6.10 16.94
C SER A 74 -10.48 -5.17 16.32
N GLY A 75 -11.58 -5.74 15.82
CA GLY A 75 -12.58 -4.98 15.08
C GLY A 75 -12.09 -4.50 13.71
N GLY A 76 -12.53 -3.31 13.31
CA GLY A 76 -12.24 -2.73 12.00
C GLY A 76 -13.48 -2.69 11.08
N SER A 77 -13.49 -1.74 10.14
CA SER A 77 -14.63 -1.47 9.28
C SER A 77 -14.71 -2.38 8.03
N ARG A 78 -13.81 -3.36 7.89
CA ARG A 78 -13.64 -4.17 6.67
C ARG A 78 -13.40 -3.34 5.41
N THR A 79 -12.89 -2.12 5.57
CA THR A 79 -12.54 -1.20 4.48
C THR A 79 -11.03 -1.01 4.42
N LEU A 80 -10.47 -1.04 3.22
CA LEU A 80 -9.07 -0.69 2.98
C LEU A 80 -8.99 0.72 2.41
N LEU A 81 -8.31 1.61 3.13
CA LEU A 81 -7.80 2.84 2.54
C LEU A 81 -6.41 2.54 2.00
N MET A 82 -6.27 2.59 0.67
CA MET A 82 -5.01 2.27 -0.02
C MET A 82 -4.45 3.52 -0.69
N GLN A 83 -3.13 3.67 -0.62
CA GLN A 83 -2.39 4.60 -1.45
C GLN A 83 -1.34 3.82 -2.23
N VAL A 84 -1.35 3.98 -3.54
CA VAL A 84 -0.23 3.61 -4.40
C VAL A 84 0.72 4.81 -4.43
N PRO A 85 1.89 4.76 -3.77
CA PRO A 85 2.74 5.93 -3.66
C PRO A 85 3.36 6.29 -5.00
N ASN A 86 3.24 7.56 -5.41
CA ASN A 86 4.02 8.08 -6.52
C ASN A 86 5.38 8.58 -5.99
N ARG A 87 6.49 8.08 -6.54
CA ARG A 87 7.88 8.44 -6.17
C ARG A 87 8.18 8.29 -4.66
N GLY A 88 7.67 7.23 -4.03
CA GLY A 88 7.98 6.86 -2.64
C GLY A 88 7.34 7.73 -1.55
N LYS A 89 6.52 8.73 -1.90
CA LYS A 89 5.85 9.59 -0.90
C LYS A 89 4.69 8.86 -0.22
N ARG A 90 4.74 8.78 1.11
CA ARG A 90 3.66 8.23 1.97
C ARG A 90 2.71 9.36 2.40
N ASN A 91 1.84 9.81 1.49
CA ASN A 91 0.91 10.90 1.79
C ASN A 91 -0.39 10.43 2.47
N ILE A 92 -0.63 9.12 2.60
CA ILE A 92 -1.84 8.57 3.24
C ILE A 92 -1.98 9.01 4.70
N THR A 93 -0.88 9.27 5.40
CA THR A 93 -0.88 9.82 6.77
C THR A 93 -1.44 11.23 6.84
N ARG A 94 -1.58 11.93 5.70
CA ARG A 94 -2.20 13.25 5.58
C ARG A 94 -3.65 13.20 5.09
N PHE A 95 -4.23 12.01 4.96
CA PHE A 95 -5.61 11.87 4.55
C PHE A 95 -6.53 12.64 5.52
N ASN A 96 -7.37 13.52 4.99
CA ASN A 96 -8.26 14.42 5.76
C ASN A 96 -7.57 15.38 6.75
N MET A 97 -6.26 15.66 6.59
CA MET A 97 -5.55 16.66 7.41
C MET A 97 -5.50 18.06 6.78
N THR A 98 -6.24 18.30 5.69
CA THR A 98 -6.41 19.65 5.14
C THR A 98 -7.31 20.44 6.09
N VAL A 99 -6.73 21.45 6.76
CA VAL A 99 -7.52 22.45 7.46
C VAL A 99 -8.25 23.26 6.40
N MET A 100 -9.56 23.08 6.29
CA MET A 100 -10.40 23.98 5.49
C MET A 100 -10.48 25.28 6.29
N GLY A 101 -9.68 26.28 5.91
CA GLY A 101 -9.82 27.62 6.45
C GLY A 101 -11.24 28.08 6.13
N THR A 102 -12.03 28.40 7.16
CA THR A 102 -13.23 29.21 6.98
C THR A 102 -12.75 30.54 6.42
N GLN A 103 -12.96 30.78 5.13
CA GLN A 103 -13.00 32.15 4.66
C GLN A 103 -14.25 32.76 5.31
N ASP A 104 -14.05 33.48 6.41
CA ASP A 104 -15.02 34.46 6.87
C ASP A 104 -15.07 35.55 5.78
N THR A 105 -15.95 35.37 4.81
CA THR A 105 -16.42 36.49 3.99
C THR A 105 -17.34 37.32 4.89
N ALA A 106 -16.74 38.28 5.60
CA ALA A 106 -17.49 39.41 6.13
C ALA A 106 -17.78 40.38 4.98
N ASP A 107 -19.07 40.66 4.79
CA ASP A 107 -19.62 41.71 3.92
C ASP A 107 -19.09 43.10 4.29
#